data_AF-A0A849VNA4-F1
#
_entry.id   AF-A0A849VNA4-F1
#
_cell.length_a   1.000
_cell.length_b   1.000
_cell.length_c   1.000
_cell.angle_alpha   90.00
_cell.angle_beta   90.00
_cell.angle_gamma   90.00
#
_symmetry.space_group_name_H-M   'P 1'
#
loop_
_entity.id
_entity.type
_entity.pdbx_description
1 polymer ?
#
loop_
_entity_poly.entity_id
_entity_poly.type
_entity_poly.pdbx_seq_one_letter_code
_entity_poly.pdbx_strand_id
1 'polypeptide(L)'
;MSTTALTEAKQWADALMEAEWRGRKDRDGPVRYRLSKKTGVPESYLYRLQYKTAEMKDVAGSVYRSLMLAYEDMCERNEKAADAMREQRQTLRITNEAHQKSA
;
A
#
# COMPACT_ATOMS: atom_id res chain seq x y z
N MET A 1 1.38 26.58 4.28
CA MET A 1 0.39 25.49 4.46
C MET A 1 0.42 24.64 3.22
N SER A 2 0.54 23.32 3.36
CA SER A 2 0.33 22.35 2.28
C SER A 2 -1.17 22.12 2.07
N THR A 3 -1.58 21.75 0.87
CA THR A 3 -2.97 21.36 0.59
C THR A 3 -3.31 20.02 1.24
N THR A 4 -4.60 19.77 1.49
CA THR A 4 -5.10 18.46 1.95
C THR A 4 -4.71 17.37 0.95
N ALA A 5 -4.89 17.65 -0.36
CA ALA A 5 -4.54 16.73 -1.43
C ALA A 5 -3.06 16.32 -1.42
N LEU A 6 -2.15 17.27 -1.14
CA LEU A 6 -0.72 16.97 -1.02
C LEU A 6 -0.43 16.09 0.21
N THR A 7 -1.13 16.32 1.31
CA THR A 7 -0.98 15.53 2.54
C THR A 7 -1.44 14.09 2.32
N GLU A 8 -2.61 13.90 1.73
CA GLU A 8 -3.15 12.58 1.36
C GLU A 8 -2.24 11.85 0.38
N ALA A 9 -1.81 12.54 -0.70
CA ALA A 9 -0.91 11.95 -1.69
C ALA A 9 0.41 11.50 -1.06
N LYS A 10 0.96 12.27 -0.10
CA LYS A 10 2.15 11.85 0.65
C LYS A 10 1.87 10.60 1.48
N GLN A 11 0.76 10.57 2.22
CA GLN A 11 0.42 9.41 3.06
C GLN A 11 0.25 8.13 2.23
N TRP A 12 -0.42 8.22 1.08
CA TRP A 12 -0.55 7.10 0.16
C TRP A 12 0.80 6.68 -0.42
N ALA A 13 1.65 7.64 -0.84
CA ALA A 13 2.98 7.33 -1.34
C ALA A 13 3.84 6.63 -0.29
N ASP A 14 3.82 7.08 0.97
CA ASP A 14 4.57 6.45 2.07
C ASP A 14 4.08 5.01 2.34
N ALA A 15 2.75 4.81 2.40
CA ALA A 15 2.17 3.48 2.60
C ALA A 15 2.47 2.51 1.44
N LEU A 16 2.39 3.02 0.21
CA LEU A 16 2.71 2.24 -0.98
C LEU A 16 4.21 1.91 -1.07
N MET A 17 5.09 2.84 -0.66
CA MET A 17 6.52 2.57 -0.53
C MET A 17 6.77 1.45 0.47
N GLU A 18 6.15 1.50 1.66
CA GLU A 18 6.24 0.45 2.69
C GLU A 18 5.79 -0.91 2.15
N ALA A 19 4.69 -0.96 1.41
CA ALA A 19 4.19 -2.19 0.81
C ALA A 19 5.12 -2.79 -0.25
N GLU A 20 5.95 -1.97 -0.90
CA GLU A 20 6.92 -2.42 -1.89
C GLU A 20 8.26 -2.85 -1.28
N TRP A 21 8.51 -2.59 0.01
CA TRP A 21 9.74 -3.00 0.69
C TRP A 21 9.84 -4.53 0.80
N ARG A 22 10.98 -5.09 0.38
CA ARG A 22 11.24 -6.54 0.40
C ARG A 22 12.16 -7.00 1.52
N GLY A 23 12.52 -6.10 2.45
CA GLY A 23 13.31 -6.41 3.64
C GLY A 23 14.63 -5.62 3.75
N ARG A 24 15.45 -6.00 4.74
CA ARG A 24 16.57 -5.18 5.27
C ARG A 24 17.62 -4.70 4.25
N LYS A 25 17.86 -5.44 3.17
CA LYS A 25 18.88 -5.08 2.15
C LYS A 25 18.32 -4.21 1.03
N ASP A 26 17.02 -3.99 1.00
CA ASP A 26 16.36 -3.17 0.00
C ASP A 26 16.67 -1.68 0.25
N ARG A 27 16.46 -0.83 -0.76
CA ARG A 27 16.81 0.59 -0.69
C ARG A 27 15.68 1.44 -1.27
N ASP A 28 15.58 2.68 -0.80
CA ASP A 28 14.55 3.62 -1.25
C ASP A 28 14.50 3.79 -2.79
N GLY A 29 15.65 3.79 -3.46
CA GLY A 29 15.72 3.89 -4.93
C GLY A 29 15.00 2.75 -5.64
N PRO A 30 15.43 1.49 -5.48
CA PRO A 30 14.73 0.31 -5.99
C PRO A 30 13.25 0.22 -5.60
N VAL A 31 12.89 0.58 -4.37
CA VAL A 31 11.49 0.60 -3.91
C VAL A 31 10.68 1.64 -4.70
N ARG A 32 11.18 2.89 -4.82
CA ARG A 32 10.54 3.93 -5.65
C ARG A 32 10.46 3.52 -7.11
N TYR A 33 11.48 2.87 -7.66
CA TYR A 33 11.47 2.39 -9.04
C TYR A 33 10.32 1.41 -9.27
N ARG A 34 10.12 0.44 -8.37
CA ARG A 34 8.99 -0.50 -8.45
C ARG A 34 7.66 0.22 -8.31
N LEU A 35 7.55 1.14 -7.36
CA LEU A 35 6.33 1.92 -7.17
C LEU A 35 6.00 2.78 -8.40
N SER A 36 7.00 3.42 -9.00
CA SER A 36 6.88 4.18 -10.25
C SER A 36 6.37 3.30 -11.39
N LYS A 37 6.92 2.08 -11.55
CA LYS A 37 6.44 1.13 -12.57
C LYS A 37 5.00 0.67 -12.34
N LYS A 38 4.57 0.55 -11.09
CA LYS A 38 3.21 0.12 -10.72
C LYS A 38 2.17 1.23 -10.90
N THR A 39 2.51 2.46 -10.53
CA THR A 39 1.57 3.59 -10.48
C THR A 39 1.63 4.50 -11.70
N GLY A 40 2.70 4.41 -12.50
CA GLY A 40 3.00 5.34 -13.59
C GLY A 40 3.50 6.71 -13.12
N VAL A 41 3.62 6.94 -11.81
CA VAL A 41 4.12 8.20 -11.26
C VAL A 41 5.65 8.25 -11.37
N PRO A 42 6.24 9.31 -11.96
CA PRO A 42 7.68 9.40 -12.11
C PRO A 42 8.42 9.31 -10.77
N GLU A 43 9.57 8.62 -10.75
CA GLU A 43 10.40 8.49 -9.54
C GLU A 43 10.85 9.83 -8.96
N SER A 44 11.09 10.83 -9.81
CA SER A 44 11.42 12.19 -9.38
C SER A 44 10.27 12.82 -8.59
N TYR A 45 9.02 12.52 -8.95
CA TYR A 45 7.84 13.00 -8.25
C TYR A 45 7.67 12.27 -6.91
N LEU A 46 7.83 10.94 -6.90
CA LEU A 46 7.81 10.14 -5.67
C LEU A 46 8.92 10.58 -4.71
N TYR A 47 10.13 10.85 -5.22
CA TYR A 47 11.22 11.38 -4.42
C TYR A 47 10.88 12.73 -3.78
N ARG A 48 10.21 13.62 -4.52
CA ARG A 48 9.74 14.90 -3.96
C ARG A 48 8.69 14.70 -2.86
N LEU A 49 7.72 13.80 -3.05
CA LEU A 49 6.74 13.47 -2.00
C LEU A 49 7.39 12.85 -0.76
N GLN A 50 8.47 12.09 -0.94
CA GLN A 50 9.20 11.47 0.16
C GLN A 50 10.01 12.49 0.97
N TYR A 51 10.84 13.30 0.31
CA TYR A 51 11.84 14.13 1.00
C TYR A 51 11.63 15.64 0.91
N LYS A 52 10.83 16.11 -0.06
CA LYS A 52 10.68 17.55 -0.38
C LYS A 52 9.25 18.05 -0.27
N THR A 53 8.38 17.35 0.45
CA THR A 53 6.98 17.76 0.62
C THR A 53 6.85 19.13 1.29
N ALA A 54 7.77 19.50 2.17
CA ALA A 54 7.81 20.83 2.78
C ALA A 54 8.01 21.97 1.74
N GLU A 55 8.66 21.68 0.62
CA GLU A 55 8.87 22.63 -0.49
C GLU A 55 7.69 22.63 -1.49
N MET A 56 6.76 21.66 -1.36
CA MET A 56 5.63 21.50 -2.27
C MET A 56 4.43 22.31 -1.78
N LYS A 57 3.81 23.04 -2.69
CA LYS A 57 2.55 23.75 -2.43
C LYS A 57 1.34 22.85 -2.65
N ASP A 58 1.41 22.03 -3.68
CA ASP A 58 0.30 21.19 -4.12
C ASP A 58 0.81 19.95 -4.88
N VAL A 59 -0.13 19.07 -5.25
CA VAL A 59 0.10 17.86 -6.03
C VAL A 59 -0.63 17.94 -7.38
N ALA A 60 -0.05 17.36 -8.43
CA ALA A 60 -0.71 17.27 -9.73
C ALA A 60 -1.89 16.30 -9.63
N GLY A 61 -3.07 16.69 -10.15
CA GLY A 61 -4.29 15.88 -10.06
C GLY A 61 -4.15 14.48 -10.65
N SER A 62 -3.35 14.32 -11.72
CA SER A 62 -3.02 13.00 -12.28
C SER A 62 -2.24 12.13 -11.30
N VAL A 63 -1.24 12.70 -10.62
CA VAL A 63 -0.44 11.99 -9.60
C VAL A 63 -1.31 11.64 -8.40
N TYR A 64 -2.13 12.58 -7.94
CA TYR A 64 -3.07 12.34 -6.84
C TYR A 64 -3.97 11.14 -7.15
N ARG A 65 -4.62 11.14 -8.32
CA ARG A 65 -5.51 10.05 -8.72
C ARG A 65 -4.78 8.72 -8.88
N SER A 66 -3.58 8.71 -9.46
CA SER A 66 -2.77 7.50 -9.61
C SER A 66 -2.39 6.89 -8.25
N LEU A 67 -2.02 7.72 -7.28
CA LEU A 67 -1.67 7.25 -5.93
C LEU A 67 -2.91 6.78 -5.16
N MET A 68 -4.02 7.49 -5.27
CA MET A 68 -5.31 7.10 -4.67
C MET A 68 -5.74 5.71 -5.12
N LEU A 69 -5.82 5.50 -6.44
CA LEU A 69 -6.25 4.21 -7.01
C LEU A 69 -5.30 3.07 -6.65
N ALA A 70 -3.99 3.33 -6.62
CA ALA A 70 -3.02 2.32 -6.22
C ALA A 70 -3.12 1.95 -4.73
N TYR A 71 -3.43 2.94 -3.89
CA TYR A 71 -3.63 2.73 -2.46
C TYR A 71 -4.93 1.96 -2.19
N GLU A 72 -6.03 2.32 -2.86
CA GLU A 72 -7.30 1.60 -2.78
C GLU A 72 -7.16 0.13 -3.23
N ASP A 73 -6.49 -0.14 -4.36
CA ASP A 73 -6.20 -1.52 -4.82
C ASP A 73 -5.40 -2.31 -3.77
N MET A 74 -4.41 -1.67 -3.14
CA MET A 74 -3.63 -2.29 -2.08
C MET A 74 -4.51 -2.65 -0.86
N CYS A 75 -5.37 -1.74 -0.42
CA CYS A 75 -6.29 -1.98 0.68
C CYS A 75 -7.27 -3.12 0.36
N GLU A 76 -7.88 -3.11 -0.83
CA GLU A 76 -8.81 -4.15 -1.27
C GLU A 76 -8.13 -5.53 -1.30
N ARG A 77 -6.90 -5.62 -1.80
CA ARG A 77 -6.12 -6.86 -1.80
C ARG A 77 -5.83 -7.37 -0.39
N ASN A 78 -5.51 -6.47 0.54
CA ASN A 78 -5.24 -6.83 1.93
C ASN A 78 -6.50 -7.32 2.64
N GLU A 79 -7.64 -6.67 2.40
CA GLU A 79 -8.95 -7.09 2.93
C GLU A 79 -9.32 -8.49 2.42
N LYS A 80 -9.22 -8.72 1.11
CA LYS A 80 -9.45 -10.04 0.50
C LYS A 80 -8.54 -11.13 1.10
N ALA A 81 -7.27 -10.82 1.33
CA ALA A 81 -6.35 -11.75 1.97
C ALA A 81 -6.74 -12.06 3.43
N ALA A 82 -7.18 -11.04 4.17
CA ALA A 82 -7.65 -11.20 5.54
C ALA A 82 -8.94 -12.03 5.63
N ASP A 83 -9.87 -11.84 4.70
CA ASP A 83 -11.11 -12.61 4.60
C ASP A 83 -10.80 -14.09 4.32
N ALA A 84 -9.94 -14.39 3.34
CA ALA A 84 -9.53 -15.75 3.03
C ALA A 84 -8.85 -16.45 4.23
N MET A 85 -8.04 -15.73 5.01
CA MET A 85 -7.45 -16.26 6.24
C MET A 85 -8.50 -16.54 7.32
N ARG A 86 -9.55 -15.73 7.43
CA ARG A 86 -10.65 -15.96 8.38
C ARG A 86 -11.45 -17.21 8.00
N GLU A 87 -11.75 -17.40 6.72
CA GLU A 87 -12.42 -18.60 6.21
C GLU A 87 -11.61 -19.87 6.51
N GLN A 88 -10.31 -19.88 6.20
CA GLN A 88 -9.42 -21.01 6.50
C GLN A 88 -9.39 -21.35 7.99
N ARG A 89 -9.38 -20.34 8.88
CA ARG A 89 -9.43 -20.57 10.32
C ARG A 89 -10.77 -21.16 10.75
N GLN A 90 -11.88 -20.71 10.16
CA GLN A 90 -13.21 -21.22 10.47
C GLN A 90 -13.38 -22.67 10.03
N THR A 91 -12.92 -23.03 8.83
CA THR A 91 -12.98 -24.42 8.36
C THR A 91 -12.15 -25.35 9.24
N LEU A 92 -10.92 -24.96 9.60
CA LEU A 92 -10.09 -25.72 10.53
C LEU A 92 -10.77 -25.93 11.90
N ARG A 93 -11.45 -24.91 12.43
CA ARG A 93 -12.23 -25.03 13.69
C ARG A 93 -13.36 -26.04 13.55
N ILE A 94 -14.17 -25.95 12.50
CA ILE A 94 -15.28 -26.88 12.25
C ILE A 94 -14.76 -28.31 12.12
N THR A 95 -13.68 -28.52 11.36
CA THR A 95 -13.06 -29.85 11.20
C THR A 95 -12.55 -30.40 12.53
N ASN A 96 -11.86 -29.59 13.33
CA ASN A 96 -11.38 -30.01 14.66
C ASN A 96 -12.53 -30.34 15.62
N GLU A 97 -13.59 -29.54 15.63
CA GLU A 97 -14.80 -29.79 16.43
C GLU A 97 -15.52 -31.08 16.00
N ALA A 98 -15.57 -31.36 14.70
CA ALA A 98 -16.15 -32.60 14.18
C ALA A 98 -15.34 -33.82 14.62
N HIS A 99 -14.00 -33.77 14.55
CA HIS A 99 -13.13 -34.85 15.02
C HIS A 99 -13.24 -35.10 16.53
N GLN A 100 -13.39 -34.05 17.33
CA GLN A 100 -13.54 -34.19 18.80
C GLN A 100 -14.87 -34.81 19.22
N LYS A 101 -15.95 -34.62 18.44
CA LYS A 101 -17.27 -35.19 18.74
C LYS A 101 -17.42 -36.66 18.30
N SER A 102 -16.52 -37.15 17.46
CA SER A 102 -16.50 -38.53 16.97
C SER A 102 -15.61 -39.49 17.78
N ALA A 103 -14.95 -39.00 18.84
CA ALA A 103 -14.11 -39.76 19.76
C ALA A 103 -14.82 -39.93 21.12
#